data_AF-A0A3N9MWF1-F1
#
_entry.id   AF-A0A3N9MWF1-F1
#
_cell.length_a   1.000
_cell.length_b   1.000
_cell.length_c   1.000
_cell.angle_alpha   90.00
_cell.angle_beta   90.00
_cell.angle_gamma   90.00
#
_symmetry.space_group_name_H-M   'P 1'
#
loop_
_entity.id
_entity.type
_entity.pdbx_description
1 polymer ?
#
loop_
_entity_poly.entity_id
_entity_poly.type
_entity_poly.pdbx_seq_one_letter_code
_entity_poly.pdbx_strand_id
1 'polypeptide(L)' 'MRGAIKWMVGNHVATNMLMILLVAGGLIIGKNIKQEVFPEIEADRIMVSVAYPGAGPLEVEDGIVRAI' A
#
# COMPACT_ATOMS: atom_id res chain seq x y z
N MET A 1 6.54 -32.94 -12.00
CA MET A 1 7.01 -31.56 -11.77
C MET A 1 8.18 -31.09 -12.66
N ARG A 2 8.63 -31.85 -13.69
CA ARG A 2 9.77 -31.45 -14.55
C ARG A 2 9.39 -31.01 -15.99
N GLY A 3 8.10 -30.94 -16.32
CA GLY A 3 7.64 -30.69 -17.68
C GLY A 3 8.01 -29.30 -18.23
N ALA A 4 7.76 -28.25 -17.43
CA ALA A 4 8.04 -26.87 -17.84
C ALA A 4 9.54 -26.64 -18.10
N ILE A 5 10.41 -27.06 -17.18
CA ILE A 5 11.87 -26.92 -17.33
C ILE A 5 12.37 -27.74 -18.54
N LYS A 6 11.89 -28.98 -18.71
CA LYS A 6 12.28 -29.83 -19.86
C LYS A 6 11.89 -29.20 -21.19
N TRP A 7 10.71 -28.58 -21.27
CA TRP A 7 10.26 -27.88 -22.47
C TRP A 7 11.07 -26.62 -22.76
N MET A 8 11.43 -25.85 -21.72
CA MET A 8 12.27 -24.65 -21.87
C MET A 8 13.67 -24.99 -22.40
N VAL A 9 14.23 -26.13 -21.99
CA VAL A 9 15.49 -26.66 -22.53
C VAL A 9 15.32 -27.15 -23.97
N GLY A 10 14.18 -27.77 -24.32
CA GLY A 10 13.94 -28.23 -25.70
C GLY A 10 13.58 -27.11 -26.69
N ASN A 11 13.12 -25.96 -26.20
CA ASN A 11 12.69 -24.84 -27.02
C ASN A 11 13.27 -23.51 -26.50
N HIS A 12 14.58 -23.34 -26.71
CA HIS A 12 15.32 -22.17 -26.25
C HIS A 12 14.84 -20.86 -26.89
N VAL A 13 14.40 -20.88 -28.15
CA VAL A 13 13.91 -19.68 -28.85
C VAL A 13 12.64 -19.14 -28.18
N ALA A 14 11.64 -20.01 -27.95
CA ALA A 14 10.41 -19.62 -27.26
C ALA A 14 10.68 -19.14 -25.82
N THR A 15 11.62 -19.78 -25.13
CA THR A 15 12.01 -19.41 -23.76
C THR A 15 12.67 -18.03 -23.71
N ASN A 16 13.58 -17.73 -24.64
CA ASN A 16 14.21 -16.42 -24.73
C ASN A 16 13.21 -15.33 -25.12
N MET A 17 12.26 -15.62 -26.02
CA MET A 17 11.18 -14.69 -26.34
C MET A 17 10.28 -14.39 -25.14
N LEU A 18 9.94 -15.41 -24.35
CA LEU A 18 9.19 -15.24 -23.11
C LEU A 18 9.97 -14.36 -22.12
N MET A 19 11.27 -14.59 -21.97
CA MET A 19 12.13 -13.78 -21.11
C MET A 19 12.15 -12.31 -21.55
N ILE A 20 12.32 -12.04 -22.84
CA ILE A 20 12.29 -10.68 -23.39
C ILE A 20 10.94 -10.01 -23.11
N LEU A 21 9.83 -10.72 -23.29
CA LEU A 21 8.49 -10.20 -23.03
C LEU A 21 8.31 -9.82 -21.56
N LEU A 22 8.74 -10.69 -20.64
CA LEU A 22 8.67 -10.42 -19.20
C LEU A 22 9.55 -9.24 -18.80
N VAL A 23 10.78 -9.15 -19.33
CA VAL A 23 11.69 -8.05 -19.03
C VAL A 23 11.16 -6.73 -19.60
N ALA A 24 10.75 -6.70 -20.87
CA ALA A 24 10.23 -5.51 -21.50
C ALA A 24 8.92 -5.03 -20.84
N GLY A 25 7.99 -5.95 -20.59
CA GLY A 25 6.74 -5.64 -19.87
C GLY A 25 7.02 -5.12 -18.46
N GLY A 26 7.93 -5.77 -17.72
CA GLY A 26 8.36 -5.34 -16.40
C GLY A 26 8.98 -3.94 -16.39
N LEU A 27 9.82 -3.61 -17.38
CA LEU A 27 10.42 -2.28 -17.50
C LEU A 27 9.39 -1.19 -17.83
N ILE A 28 8.39 -1.49 -18.66
CA ILE A 28 7.32 -0.55 -19.00
C ILE A 28 6.44 -0.27 -17.79
N ILE A 29 6.01 -1.33 -17.09
CA ILE A 29 5.15 -1.21 -15.91
C ILE A 29 5.92 -0.56 -14.75
N GLY A 30 7.18 -0.96 -14.54
CA GLY A 30 8.03 -0.46 -13.47
C GLY A 30 8.25 1.06 -13.50
N LYS A 31 8.25 1.66 -14.70
CA LYS A 31 8.33 3.13 -14.85
C LYS A 31 7.08 3.88 -14.38
N ASN A 32 5.94 3.20 -14.31
CA ASN A 32 4.66 3.78 -13.89
C ASN A 32 4.38 3.55 -12.39
N ILE A 33 5.30 2.93 -11.66
CA ILE A 33 5.16 2.76 -10.21
C ILE A 33 5.25 4.14 -9.57
N LYS A 34 4.14 4.55 -8.93
CA LYS A 34 4.06 5.82 -8.20
C LYS A 34 5.00 5.75 -7.00
N GLN A 35 6.04 6.57 -7.01
CA GLN A 35 6.96 6.71 -5.90
C GLN A 35 6.45 7.84 -5.00
N GLU A 36 6.04 7.51 -3.78
CA GLU A 36 5.60 8.50 -2.79
C GLU A 36 6.73 8.71 -1.77
N VAL A 37 7.24 9.94 -1.68
CA VAL A 37 8.31 10.32 -0.72
C VAL A 37 7.79 10.27 0.72
N PHE A 38 6.49 10.46 0.89
CA PHE A 38 5.76 10.27 2.13
C PHE A 38 4.55 9.40 1.82
N PRO A 39 4.54 8.11 2.19
CA PRO A 39 3.34 7.30 2.04
C PRO A 39 2.23 7.94 2.88
N GLU A 40 1.03 8.04 2.33
CA GLU A 40 -0.17 8.39 3.10
C GLU A 40 -0.46 7.23 4.06
N ILE A 41 0.13 7.28 5.25
CA ILE A 41 -0.27 6.41 6.34
C ILE A 41 -1.62 6.94 6.79
N GLU A 42 -2.69 6.28 6.34
CA GLU A 42 -4.02 6.45 6.94
C GLU A 42 -3.92 6.03 8.40
N ALA A 43 -3.64 7.00 9.27
CA ALA A 43 -3.75 6.79 10.71
C ALA A 43 -5.24 6.59 10.98
N ASP A 44 -5.62 5.41 11.48
CA ASP A 44 -6.97 5.11 11.95
C ASP A 44 -7.26 5.93 13.23
N ARG A 45 -7.43 7.24 13.04
CA ARG A 45 -7.66 8.22 14.10
C ARG A 45 -8.91 9.00 13.75
N ILE A 46 -9.94 8.78 14.54
CA ILE A 46 -11.16 9.58 14.49
C ILE A 46 -10.94 10.82 15.35
N MET A 47 -11.05 12.01 14.75
CA MET A 47 -10.96 13.28 15.46
C MET A 47 -12.37 13.70 15.92
N VAL A 48 -12.61 13.66 17.23
CA VAL A 48 -13.85 14.17 17.82
C VAL A 48 -13.56 15.54 18.42
N SER A 49 -14.24 16.58 17.94
CA SER A 49 -14.14 17.95 18.46
C SER A 49 -15.47 18.37 19.06
N VAL A 50 -15.45 18.78 20.33
CA VAL A 50 -16.63 19.30 21.03
C VAL A 50 -16.31 20.70 21.54
N ALA A 51 -17.02 21.70 21.03
CA ALA A 51 -16.94 23.05 21.55
C ALA A 51 -17.79 23.16 22.82
N TYR A 52 -17.17 23.38 23.97
CA TYR A 52 -17.86 23.57 25.24
C TYR A 52 -17.49 24.92 25.88
N PRO A 53 -18.11 26.03 25.43
CA PRO A 53 -17.80 27.36 25.95
C PRO A 53 -18.40 27.55 27.35
N GLY A 54 -17.56 27.96 28.31
CA GLY A 54 -18.01 28.36 29.66
C GLY A 54 -17.87 27.33 30.77
N ALA A 55 -17.34 26.13 30.53
CA ALA A 55 -17.00 25.18 31.60
C ALA A 55 -15.57 25.40 32.14
N GLY A 56 -15.40 25.14 33.44
CA GLY A 56 -14.08 24.99 34.03
C GLY A 56 -13.37 23.73 33.49
N PRO A 57 -12.02 23.70 33.42
CA PRO A 57 -11.28 22.54 32.90
C PRO A 57 -11.66 21.20 33.57
N LEU A 58 -12.00 21.22 34.87
CA LEU A 58 -12.45 20.03 35.61
C LEU A 58 -13.79 19.46 35.12
N GLU A 59 -14.75 20.33 34.77
CA GLU A 59 -16.08 19.89 34.33
C GLU A 59 -16.04 19.28 32.93
N VAL A 60 -15.13 19.74 32.07
CA VAL A 60 -14.91 19.19 30.72
C VAL A 60 -14.24 17.80 30.79
N GLU A 61 -13.33 17.60 31.74
CA GLU A 61 -12.66 16.32 31.95
C GLU A 61 -13.65 15.22 32.34
N ASP A 62 -14.46 15.46 33.37
CA ASP A 62 -15.43 14.48 33.87
C ASP A 62 -16.64 14.29 32.93
N GLY A 63 -17.07 15.34 32.22
CA GLY A 63 -18.29 15.28 31.39
C GLY A 63 -18.10 14.71 29.98
N ILE A 64 -16.93 14.91 29.36
CA ILE A 64 -16.70 14.58 27.95
C ILE A 64 -15.51 13.64 27.79
N VAL A 65 -14.35 13.98 28.36
CA VAL A 65 -13.11 13.22 28.10
C VAL A 65 -13.11 11.85 28.76
N ARG A 66 -13.72 11.72 29.94
CA ARG A 66 -13.82 10.43 30.66
C ARG A 66 -15.00 9.55 30.22
N ALA A 67 -16.02 10.15 29.59
CA ALA A 67 -17.26 9.47 29.20
C ALA A 67 -17.19 8.84 27.80
N ILE A 68 -16.25 9.28 26.96
CA ILE A 68 -15.94 8.74 25.63
C ILE A 68 -14.88 7.65 25.76
#